data_AF-Q01T06-F1
#
_entry.id   AF-Q01T06-F1
#
_cell.length_a   1.000
_cell.length_b   1.000
_cell.length_c   1.000
_cell.angle_alpha   90.00
_cell.angle_beta   90.00
_cell.angle_gamma   90.00
#
_symmetry.space_group_name_H-M   'P 1'
#
loop_
_entity.id
_entity.type
_entity.pdbx_description
1 polymer ?
#
loop_
_entity_poly.entity_id
_entity_poly.type
_entity_poly.pdbx_seq_one_letter_code
_entity_poly.pdbx_strand_id
1 'polypeptide(L)'
;MKCLETFVAIVTICCPSCLWSQSRTPSEAIASAMKNPNDLNAVGQVIAEFNRTADTGTWLALKALYGKSSARLVRENLALILLQHGEEDTYLDALIEYAREAVDTTAPLPIEYDEQGIAISGHLAQGFQRWCEAKNIELQECSAMVYAYPVDVLMLARAKNRKAIPLLRRALGVENHAVVEMAVRGLAWLGDTDSIPLIARQLTRFRPKLAQSVAAATAEFDDPRVTPLLDRFVADGKLRQELDLAIRKRHDRADR
;
A
#
# COMPACT_ATOMS: atom_id res chain seq x y z
N MET A 1 -22.97 0.64 -1.76
CA MET A 1 -21.87 1.32 -1.02
C MET A 1 -21.18 0.36 -0.02
N LYS A 2 -20.91 -0.90 -0.40
CA LYS A 2 -20.27 -1.93 0.46
C LYS A 2 -19.01 -2.58 -0.15
N CYS A 3 -18.61 -2.23 -1.38
CA CYS A 3 -17.44 -2.82 -2.04
C CYS A 3 -16.12 -2.08 -1.81
N LEU A 4 -16.13 -0.87 -1.24
CA LEU A 4 -14.90 -0.17 -0.85
C LEU A 4 -14.47 -0.47 0.60
N GLU A 5 -15.41 -0.91 1.46
CA GLU A 5 -15.08 -1.32 2.84
C GLU A 5 -14.28 -2.64 2.89
N THR A 6 -14.35 -3.44 1.83
CA THR A 6 -13.60 -4.71 1.75
C THR A 6 -12.11 -4.50 1.45
N PHE A 7 -11.72 -3.38 0.83
CA PHE A 7 -10.30 -3.09 0.56
C PHE A 7 -9.58 -2.42 1.74
N VAL A 8 -10.32 -1.69 2.60
CA VAL A 8 -9.78 -1.13 3.85
C VAL A 8 -9.62 -2.20 4.93
N ALA A 9 -10.37 -3.30 4.85
CA ALA A 9 -10.29 -4.41 5.81
C ALA A 9 -9.00 -5.25 5.69
N ILE A 10 -8.30 -5.24 4.55
CA ILE A 10 -7.04 -6.00 4.37
C ILE A 10 -5.81 -5.21 4.86
N VAL A 11 -5.93 -3.89 5.03
CA VAL A 11 -4.83 -3.01 5.48
C VAL A 11 -4.97 -2.61 6.96
N THR A 12 -5.88 -3.24 7.71
CA THR A 12 -6.04 -3.06 9.16
C THR A 12 -5.39 -4.21 9.94
N ILE A 13 -4.08 -4.44 9.76
CA ILE A 13 -3.26 -5.12 10.78
C ILE A 13 -2.71 -4.03 11.70
N CYS A 14 -3.60 -3.29 12.36
CA CYS A 14 -3.27 -2.26 13.36
C CYS A 14 -4.36 -2.20 14.44
N CYS A 15 -4.88 -3.35 14.87
CA CYS A 15 -5.60 -3.45 16.13
C CYS A 15 -4.92 -4.52 17.00
N PRO A 16 -3.96 -4.13 17.87
CA PRO A 16 -3.37 -5.04 18.85
C PRO A 16 -4.41 -5.72 19.76
N SER A 17 -5.62 -5.15 19.82
CA SER A 17 -6.69 -5.53 20.76
C SER A 17 -7.66 -6.60 20.24
N CYS A 18 -7.59 -7.01 18.97
CA CYS A 18 -8.61 -7.88 18.37
C CYS A 18 -8.16 -9.31 18.05
N LEU A 19 -6.88 -9.67 18.26
CA LEU A 19 -6.42 -11.06 18.17
C LEU A 19 -6.31 -11.65 19.58
N TRP A 20 -7.43 -12.16 20.09
CA TRP A 20 -7.41 -13.10 21.20
C TRP A 20 -6.78 -14.41 20.72
N SER A 21 -5.46 -14.46 20.77
CA SER A 21 -4.67 -15.68 20.68
C SER A 21 -4.09 -15.93 22.06
N GLN A 22 -4.21 -17.16 22.57
CA GLN A 22 -3.45 -17.64 23.73
C GLN A 22 -2.03 -17.09 23.67
N SER A 23 -1.52 -16.57 24.79
CA SER A 23 -0.19 -15.99 24.88
C SER A 23 0.85 -17.07 24.59
N ARG A 24 1.18 -17.25 23.31
CA ARG A 24 2.28 -18.10 22.87
C ARG A 24 3.57 -17.44 23.32
N THR A 25 4.48 -18.24 23.85
CA THR A 25 5.85 -17.82 24.08
C THR A 25 6.53 -17.48 22.74
N PRO A 26 7.59 -16.66 22.73
CA PRO A 26 8.33 -16.32 21.51
C PRO A 26 8.80 -17.57 20.75
N SER A 27 9.26 -18.59 21.48
CA SER A 27 9.69 -19.86 20.92
C SER A 27 8.57 -20.63 20.23
N GLU A 28 7.35 -20.64 20.78
CA GLU A 28 6.18 -21.27 20.14
C GLU A 28 5.74 -20.52 18.88
N ALA A 29 5.75 -19.19 18.90
CA ALA A 29 5.46 -18.38 17.73
C ALA A 29 6.46 -18.65 16.59
N ILE A 30 7.77 -18.65 16.93
CA ILE A 30 8.84 -18.98 15.97
C ILE A 30 8.66 -20.40 15.42
N ALA A 31 8.45 -21.40 16.29
CA ALA A 31 8.28 -22.79 15.86
C ALA A 31 7.06 -22.96 14.93
N SER A 32 5.94 -22.30 15.22
CA SER A 32 4.75 -22.29 14.38
C SER A 32 5.03 -21.67 13.01
N ALA A 33 5.67 -20.51 12.96
CA ALA A 33 6.01 -19.83 11.72
C ALA A 33 7.04 -20.62 10.89
N MET A 34 8.02 -21.27 11.52
CA MET A 34 9.00 -22.09 10.82
C MET A 34 8.39 -23.35 10.18
N LYS A 35 7.32 -23.89 10.77
CA LYS A 35 6.58 -25.02 10.19
C LYS A 35 5.81 -24.61 8.93
N ASN A 36 5.30 -23.39 8.88
CA ASN A 36 4.61 -22.84 7.72
C ASN A 36 5.05 -21.40 7.43
N PRO A 37 6.20 -21.19 6.74
CA PRO A 37 6.77 -19.86 6.52
C PRO A 37 5.97 -19.00 5.55
N ASN A 38 4.88 -19.52 4.98
CA ASN A 38 3.98 -18.79 4.10
C ASN A 38 2.65 -18.40 4.80
N ASP A 39 2.46 -18.79 6.07
CA ASP A 39 1.30 -18.39 6.86
C ASP A 39 1.50 -17.00 7.46
N LEU A 40 0.77 -16.02 6.91
CA LEU A 40 0.83 -14.63 7.36
C LEU A 40 0.46 -14.47 8.83
N ASN A 41 -0.44 -15.28 9.38
CA ASN A 41 -0.83 -15.17 10.78
C ASN A 41 0.29 -15.68 11.69
N ALA A 42 0.90 -16.82 11.33
CA ALA A 42 2.02 -17.36 12.10
C ALA A 42 3.23 -16.43 12.07
N VAL A 43 3.58 -15.89 10.90
CA VAL A 43 4.68 -14.92 10.77
C VAL A 43 4.34 -13.60 11.47
N GLY A 44 3.10 -13.14 11.37
CA GLY A 44 2.61 -11.93 12.05
C GLY A 44 2.77 -12.01 13.57
N GLN A 45 2.62 -13.19 14.18
CA GLN A 45 2.89 -13.39 15.60
C GLN A 45 4.37 -13.18 15.95
N VAL A 46 5.29 -13.65 15.10
CA VAL A 46 6.74 -13.44 15.29
C VAL A 46 7.10 -11.95 15.13
N ILE A 47 6.51 -11.27 14.15
CA ILE A 47 6.69 -9.82 13.96
C ILE A 47 6.17 -9.04 15.18
N ALA A 48 4.97 -9.38 15.67
CA ALA A 48 4.38 -8.72 16.83
C ALA A 48 5.24 -8.92 18.09
N GLU A 49 5.78 -10.12 18.26
CA GLU A 49 6.67 -10.42 19.36
C GLU A 49 8.00 -9.67 19.25
N PHE A 50 8.63 -9.66 18.07
CA PHE A 50 9.84 -8.87 17.83
C PHE A 50 9.62 -7.38 18.09
N ASN A 51 8.51 -6.79 17.64
CA ASN A 51 8.19 -5.39 17.92
C ASN A 51 7.98 -5.10 19.42
N ARG A 52 7.66 -6.12 20.22
CA ARG A 52 7.45 -6.01 21.66
C ARG A 52 8.75 -6.13 22.45
N THR A 53 9.65 -7.03 22.06
CA THR A 53 10.84 -7.38 22.84
C THR A 53 12.15 -6.89 22.23
N ALA A 54 12.18 -6.72 20.90
CA ALA A 54 13.39 -6.54 20.10
C ALA A 54 14.47 -7.59 20.39
N ASP A 55 14.09 -8.81 20.76
CA ASP A 55 15.05 -9.84 21.15
C ASP A 55 15.81 -10.42 19.94
N THR A 56 17.05 -10.82 20.18
CA THR A 56 17.94 -11.35 19.12
C THR A 56 17.42 -12.66 18.52
N GLY A 57 16.68 -13.47 19.29
CA GLY A 57 16.13 -14.74 18.83
C GLY A 57 15.03 -14.54 17.78
N THR A 58 14.08 -13.66 18.06
CA THR A 58 13.03 -13.29 17.10
C THR A 58 13.60 -12.56 15.89
N TRP A 59 14.61 -11.71 16.06
CA TRP A 59 15.34 -11.10 14.94
C TRP A 59 15.93 -12.13 13.96
N LEU A 60 16.67 -13.12 14.48
CA LEU A 60 17.24 -14.19 13.66
C LEU A 60 16.16 -15.05 13.00
N ALA A 61 15.05 -15.27 13.71
CA ALA A 61 13.90 -15.99 13.15
C ALA A 61 13.26 -15.23 11.97
N LEU A 62 13.09 -13.91 12.06
CA LEU A 62 12.56 -13.09 10.96
C LEU A 62 13.41 -13.20 9.70
N LYS A 63 14.75 -13.14 9.84
CA LYS A 63 15.68 -13.34 8.71
C LYS A 63 15.55 -14.73 8.08
N ALA A 64 15.50 -15.76 8.91
CA ALA A 64 15.34 -17.13 8.43
C ALA A 64 13.97 -17.35 7.76
N LEU A 65 12.90 -16.75 8.29
CA LEU A 65 11.58 -16.77 7.67
C LEU A 65 11.58 -16.06 6.32
N TYR A 66 12.28 -14.92 6.19
CA TYR A 66 12.39 -14.21 4.91
C TYR A 66 13.04 -15.09 3.83
N GLY A 67 14.11 -15.80 4.19
CA GLY A 67 14.79 -16.73 3.29
C GLY A 67 13.98 -17.98 2.93
N LYS A 68 13.06 -18.42 3.80
CA LYS A 68 12.24 -19.62 3.59
C LYS A 68 10.89 -19.35 2.94
N SER A 69 10.36 -18.14 3.08
CA SER A 69 9.05 -17.77 2.57
C SER A 69 9.10 -17.55 1.06
N SER A 70 8.10 -18.08 0.37
CA SER A 70 7.83 -17.80 -1.04
C SER A 70 6.57 -16.95 -1.23
N ALA A 71 5.77 -16.76 -0.18
CA ALA A 71 4.57 -15.93 -0.24
C ALA A 71 4.94 -14.44 -0.29
N ARG A 72 4.58 -13.77 -1.39
CA ARG A 72 4.89 -12.34 -1.64
C ARG A 72 4.57 -11.46 -0.44
N LEU A 73 3.32 -11.48 0.03
CA LEU A 73 2.87 -10.63 1.13
C LEU A 73 3.65 -10.87 2.43
N VAL A 74 4.04 -12.12 2.71
CA VAL A 74 4.86 -12.45 3.88
C VAL A 74 6.26 -11.88 3.72
N ARG A 75 6.88 -12.05 2.54
CA ARG A 75 8.21 -11.51 2.26
C ARG A 75 8.25 -9.99 2.33
N GLU A 76 7.24 -9.29 1.84
CA GLU A 76 7.16 -7.82 1.92
C GLU A 76 7.09 -7.32 3.36
N ASN A 77 6.23 -7.93 4.19
CA ASN A 77 6.14 -7.58 5.60
C ASN A 77 7.46 -7.82 6.33
N LEU A 78 8.10 -8.98 6.06
CA LEU A 78 9.41 -9.29 6.63
C LEU A 78 10.49 -8.31 6.15
N ALA A 79 10.54 -8.00 4.85
CA ALA A 79 11.49 -7.03 4.31
C ALA A 79 11.31 -5.64 4.95
N LEU A 80 10.07 -5.17 5.10
CA LEU A 80 9.78 -3.90 5.73
C LEU A 80 10.26 -3.85 7.19
N ILE A 81 9.95 -4.87 7.98
CA ILE A 81 10.35 -4.93 9.39
C ILE A 81 11.87 -5.04 9.54
N LEU A 82 12.53 -5.87 8.72
CA LEU A 82 13.98 -6.02 8.72
C LEU A 82 14.68 -4.72 8.31
N LEU A 83 14.15 -4.01 7.30
CA LEU A 83 14.65 -2.71 6.87
C LEU A 83 14.55 -1.65 7.97
N GLN A 84 13.41 -1.58 8.66
CA GLN A 84 13.17 -0.61 9.73
C GLN A 84 14.08 -0.79 10.95
N HIS A 85 14.74 -1.94 11.08
CA HIS A 85 15.62 -2.29 12.20
C HIS A 85 17.10 -2.39 11.79
N GLY A 86 17.49 -1.82 10.65
CA GLY A 86 18.90 -1.49 10.35
C GLY A 86 19.59 -2.34 9.28
N GLU A 87 18.86 -3.11 8.48
CA GLU A 87 19.42 -3.82 7.31
C GLU A 87 18.97 -3.13 6.01
N GLU A 88 19.82 -2.28 5.43
CA GLU A 88 19.31 -1.23 4.55
C GLU A 88 19.09 -1.64 3.09
N ASP A 89 20.09 -2.20 2.41
CA ASP A 89 20.00 -2.22 0.94
C ASP A 89 19.26 -3.44 0.38
N THR A 90 19.55 -4.67 0.84
CA THR A 90 18.94 -5.88 0.24
C THR A 90 17.42 -5.95 0.41
N TYR A 91 16.89 -5.54 1.57
CA TYR A 91 15.44 -5.58 1.83
C TYR A 91 14.72 -4.43 1.12
N LEU A 92 15.35 -3.26 1.02
CA LEU A 92 14.82 -2.17 0.22
C LEU A 92 14.79 -2.53 -1.26
N ASP A 93 15.85 -3.14 -1.79
CA ASP A 93 15.91 -3.59 -3.18
C ASP A 93 14.77 -4.58 -3.47
N ALA A 94 14.49 -5.51 -2.54
CA ALA A 94 13.35 -6.42 -2.69
C ALA A 94 12.01 -5.68 -2.77
N LEU A 95 11.76 -4.69 -1.89
CA LEU A 95 10.54 -3.87 -1.94
C LEU A 95 10.45 -3.05 -3.23
N ILE A 96 11.58 -2.54 -3.72
CA ILE A 96 11.67 -1.83 -5.01
C ILE A 96 11.30 -2.77 -6.16
N GLU A 97 11.78 -4.01 -6.17
CA GLU A 97 11.45 -4.97 -7.23
C GLU A 97 9.95 -5.33 -7.24
N TYR A 98 9.32 -5.54 -6.07
CA TYR A 98 7.87 -5.78 -6.02
C TYR A 98 7.07 -4.58 -6.54
N ALA A 99 7.39 -3.37 -6.06
CA ALA A 99 6.74 -2.15 -6.52
C ALA A 99 7.03 -1.87 -8.01
N ARG A 100 8.20 -2.26 -8.54
CA ARG A 100 8.55 -2.07 -9.94
C ARG A 100 7.63 -2.88 -10.85
N GLU A 101 7.28 -4.10 -10.46
CA GLU A 101 6.30 -4.88 -11.22
C GLU A 101 4.96 -4.14 -11.34
N ALA A 102 4.47 -3.56 -10.24
CA ALA A 102 3.25 -2.76 -10.20
C ALA A 102 3.33 -1.48 -11.06
N VAL A 103 4.54 -0.93 -11.25
CA VAL A 103 4.77 0.31 -12.00
C VAL A 103 5.02 0.06 -13.49
N ASP A 104 5.71 -1.02 -13.82
CA ASP A 104 6.14 -1.33 -15.19
C ASP A 104 5.07 -2.13 -15.95
N THR A 105 4.12 -2.73 -15.22
CA THR A 105 2.99 -3.45 -15.81
C THR A 105 2.00 -2.52 -16.50
N THR A 106 1.46 -2.98 -17.62
CA THR A 106 0.33 -2.33 -18.32
C THR A 106 -1.01 -2.97 -17.94
N ALA A 107 -1.08 -3.60 -16.76
CA ALA A 107 -2.26 -4.31 -16.29
C ALA A 107 -3.48 -3.37 -16.20
N PRO A 108 -4.58 -3.66 -16.92
CA PRO A 108 -5.83 -2.94 -16.73
C PRO A 108 -6.43 -3.24 -15.35
N LEU A 109 -7.30 -2.35 -14.87
CA LEU A 109 -8.08 -2.61 -13.66
C LEU A 109 -9.00 -3.82 -13.87
N PRO A 110 -9.12 -4.75 -12.89
CA PRO A 110 -10.01 -5.90 -13.02
C PRO A 110 -11.49 -5.52 -13.13
N ILE A 111 -11.87 -4.45 -12.44
CA ILE A 111 -13.26 -3.99 -12.30
C ILE A 111 -13.56 -2.95 -13.38
N GLU A 112 -14.75 -3.07 -13.98
CA GLU A 112 -15.29 -2.02 -14.84
C GLU A 112 -15.93 -0.90 -14.00
N TYR A 113 -15.75 0.34 -14.44
CA TYR A 113 -16.34 1.51 -13.80
C TYR A 113 -17.33 2.19 -14.76
N ASP A 114 -18.29 2.95 -14.24
CA ASP A 114 -19.12 3.88 -15.02
C ASP A 114 -18.41 5.22 -15.26
N GLU A 115 -19.03 6.14 -15.99
CA GLU A 115 -18.47 7.46 -16.31
C GLU A 115 -18.14 8.29 -15.07
N GLN A 116 -18.84 8.05 -13.96
CA GLN A 116 -18.62 8.72 -12.68
C GLN A 116 -17.46 8.10 -11.89
N GLY A 117 -16.95 6.93 -12.31
CA GLY A 117 -15.91 6.19 -11.63
C GLY A 117 -16.44 5.29 -10.52
N ILE A 118 -17.70 4.87 -10.59
CA ILE A 118 -18.32 3.92 -9.67
C ILE A 118 -18.18 2.52 -10.27
N ALA A 119 -17.73 1.56 -9.46
CA ALA A 119 -17.58 0.17 -9.86
C ALA A 119 -18.93 -0.42 -10.28
N ILE A 120 -18.96 -1.06 -11.45
CA ILE A 120 -20.13 -1.78 -11.96
C ILE A 120 -20.08 -3.20 -11.37
N SER A 121 -20.99 -3.47 -10.42
CA SER A 121 -21.00 -4.71 -9.68
C SER A 121 -21.13 -5.94 -10.60
N GLY A 122 -20.25 -6.91 -10.42
CA GLY A 122 -20.25 -8.17 -11.17
C GLY A 122 -19.65 -8.08 -12.58
N HIS A 123 -19.16 -6.91 -12.99
CA HIS A 123 -18.59 -6.71 -14.33
C HIS A 123 -17.06 -6.61 -14.26
N LEU A 124 -16.40 -7.55 -14.93
CA LEU A 124 -14.97 -7.50 -15.16
C LEU A 124 -14.67 -6.72 -16.44
N ALA A 125 -13.63 -5.90 -16.39
CA ALA A 125 -13.20 -5.14 -17.56
C ALA A 125 -12.71 -6.11 -18.65
N GLN A 126 -13.26 -6.01 -19.86
CA GLN A 126 -12.84 -6.86 -20.99
C GLN A 126 -11.34 -6.73 -21.29
N GLY A 127 -10.79 -5.52 -21.15
CA GLY A 127 -9.36 -5.29 -21.32
C GLY A 127 -8.51 -6.09 -20.35
N PHE A 128 -8.97 -6.22 -19.10
CA PHE A 128 -8.29 -7.03 -18.09
C PHE A 128 -8.36 -8.52 -18.41
N GLN A 129 -9.52 -9.03 -18.82
CA GLN A 129 -9.68 -10.43 -19.23
C GLN A 129 -8.71 -10.79 -20.38
N ARG A 130 -8.70 -9.98 -21.44
CA ARG A 130 -7.79 -10.17 -22.59
C ARG A 130 -6.32 -10.10 -22.18
N TRP A 131 -5.99 -9.24 -21.22
CA TRP A 131 -4.63 -9.13 -20.70
C TRP A 131 -4.20 -10.40 -19.95
N CYS A 132 -5.09 -11.01 -19.16
CA CYS A 132 -4.84 -12.29 -18.50
C CYS A 132 -4.68 -13.43 -19.49
N GLU A 133 -5.56 -13.51 -20.49
CA GLU A 133 -5.48 -14.48 -21.59
C GLU A 133 -4.14 -14.36 -22.34
N ALA A 134 -3.73 -13.14 -22.69
CA ALA A 134 -2.46 -12.88 -23.38
C ALA A 134 -1.22 -13.29 -22.56
N LYS A 135 -1.34 -13.31 -21.23
CA LYS A 135 -0.29 -13.79 -20.32
C LYS A 135 -0.37 -15.28 -20.04
N ASN A 136 -1.41 -15.97 -20.49
CA ASN A 136 -1.69 -17.36 -20.18
C ASN A 136 -1.77 -17.61 -18.66
N ILE A 137 -2.43 -16.69 -17.94
CA ILE A 137 -2.65 -16.76 -16.49
C ILE A 137 -4.14 -16.84 -16.22
N GLU A 138 -4.55 -17.74 -15.33
CA GLU A 138 -5.93 -17.88 -14.90
C GLU A 138 -6.46 -16.58 -14.29
N LEU A 139 -7.72 -16.25 -14.59
CA LEU A 139 -8.31 -14.96 -14.21
C LEU A 139 -8.24 -14.68 -12.70
N GLN A 140 -8.38 -15.70 -11.86
CA GLN A 140 -8.30 -15.57 -10.41
C GLN A 140 -6.88 -15.21 -9.94
N GLU A 141 -5.87 -15.86 -10.48
CA GLU A 141 -4.46 -15.58 -10.18
C GLU A 141 -4.05 -14.20 -10.67
N CYS A 142 -4.47 -13.87 -11.89
CA CYS A 142 -4.29 -12.59 -12.52
C CYS A 142 -4.91 -11.45 -11.68
N SER A 143 -6.12 -11.67 -11.15
CA SER A 143 -6.80 -10.72 -10.26
C SER A 143 -6.05 -10.55 -8.95
N ALA A 144 -5.63 -11.65 -8.32
CA ALA A 144 -4.87 -11.61 -7.07
C ALA A 144 -3.58 -10.80 -7.23
N MET A 145 -2.87 -10.96 -8.35
CA MET A 145 -1.67 -10.19 -8.69
C MET A 145 -1.98 -8.69 -8.83
N VAL A 146 -2.98 -8.29 -9.63
CA VAL A 146 -3.29 -6.87 -9.84
C VAL A 146 -3.84 -6.19 -8.58
N TYR A 147 -4.55 -6.93 -7.73
CA TYR A 147 -5.00 -6.43 -6.44
C TYR A 147 -3.87 -6.28 -5.41
N ALA A 148 -2.74 -6.98 -5.59
CA ALA A 148 -1.56 -6.83 -4.75
C ALA A 148 -0.75 -5.56 -5.08
N TYR A 149 -0.79 -5.07 -6.32
CA TYR A 149 0.02 -3.93 -6.77
C TYR A 149 -0.05 -2.66 -5.89
N PRO A 150 -1.23 -2.22 -5.39
CA PRO A 150 -1.27 -1.10 -4.46
C PRO A 150 -0.54 -1.40 -3.15
N VAL A 151 -0.60 -2.66 -2.67
CA VAL A 151 0.09 -3.09 -1.45
C VAL A 151 1.60 -3.04 -1.66
N ASP A 152 2.12 -3.50 -2.80
CA ASP A 152 3.56 -3.45 -3.08
C ASP A 152 4.10 -2.00 -3.02
N VAL A 153 3.38 -1.06 -3.64
CA VAL A 153 3.73 0.37 -3.63
C VAL A 153 3.59 0.96 -2.23
N LEU A 154 2.58 0.55 -1.47
CA LEU A 154 2.42 0.93 -0.07
C LEU A 154 3.58 0.42 0.80
N MET A 155 4.04 -0.81 0.61
CA MET A 155 5.13 -1.39 1.39
C MET A 155 6.44 -0.64 1.12
N LEU A 156 6.72 -0.32 -0.16
CA LEU A 156 7.83 0.57 -0.51
C LEU A 156 7.69 1.96 0.12
N ALA A 157 6.49 2.56 0.10
CA ALA A 157 6.23 3.84 0.74
C ALA A 157 6.49 3.82 2.25
N ARG A 158 6.08 2.74 2.93
CA ARG A 158 6.27 2.54 4.39
C ARG A 158 7.72 2.34 4.79
N ALA A 159 8.60 1.97 3.85
CA ALA A 159 10.03 1.95 4.08
C ALA A 159 10.61 3.34 4.42
N LYS A 160 9.91 4.43 4.05
CA LYS A 160 10.32 5.82 4.28
C LYS A 160 11.75 6.13 3.80
N ASN A 161 12.22 5.38 2.80
CA ASN A 161 13.55 5.58 2.22
C ASN A 161 13.46 6.46 0.97
N ARG A 162 14.26 7.54 0.91
CA ARG A 162 14.26 8.49 -0.22
C ARG A 162 14.67 7.87 -1.56
N LYS A 163 15.38 6.73 -1.56
CA LYS A 163 15.67 5.96 -2.79
C LYS A 163 14.39 5.50 -3.51
N ALA A 164 13.25 5.45 -2.83
CA ALA A 164 11.96 5.10 -3.43
C ALA A 164 11.33 6.22 -4.30
N ILE A 165 11.71 7.50 -4.10
CA ILE A 165 11.05 8.65 -4.74
C ILE A 165 10.97 8.51 -6.28
N PRO A 166 12.04 8.16 -7.01
CA PRO A 166 11.96 8.02 -8.46
C PRO A 166 10.90 7.01 -8.91
N LEU A 167 10.79 5.87 -8.22
CA LEU A 167 9.82 4.84 -8.55
C LEU A 167 8.39 5.27 -8.20
N LEU A 168 8.20 5.91 -7.04
CA LEU A 168 6.89 6.46 -6.64
C LEU A 168 6.41 7.56 -7.59
N ARG A 169 7.31 8.42 -8.10
CA ARG A 169 6.98 9.40 -9.15
C ARG A 169 6.56 8.73 -10.45
N ARG A 170 7.22 7.65 -10.86
CA ARG A 170 6.81 6.84 -12.03
C ARG A 170 5.44 6.20 -11.83
N ALA A 171 5.16 5.72 -10.62
CA ALA A 171 3.88 5.13 -10.26
C ALA A 171 2.70 6.10 -10.47
N LEU A 172 2.91 7.42 -10.42
CA LEU A 172 1.86 8.41 -10.71
C LEU A 172 1.28 8.29 -12.13
N GLY A 173 2.03 7.68 -13.07
CA GLY A 173 1.62 7.52 -14.47
C GLY A 173 0.83 6.25 -14.77
N VAL A 174 0.68 5.31 -13.83
CA VAL A 174 0.01 4.01 -14.10
C VAL A 174 -1.51 4.13 -14.09
N GLU A 175 -2.22 3.34 -14.89
CA GLU A 175 -3.70 3.41 -14.99
C GLU A 175 -4.43 2.99 -13.70
N ASN A 176 -3.79 2.18 -12.86
CA ASN A 176 -4.37 1.73 -11.60
C ASN A 176 -4.39 2.88 -10.57
N HIS A 177 -5.56 3.52 -10.41
CA HIS A 177 -5.75 4.63 -9.47
C HIS A 177 -5.39 4.29 -8.01
N ALA A 178 -5.54 3.04 -7.57
CA ALA A 178 -5.17 2.63 -6.22
C ALA A 178 -3.63 2.59 -6.04
N VAL A 179 -2.89 2.19 -7.08
CA VAL A 179 -1.42 2.30 -7.09
C VAL A 179 -1.00 3.77 -7.04
N VAL A 180 -1.66 4.63 -7.82
CA VAL A 180 -1.40 6.09 -7.78
C VAL A 180 -1.71 6.67 -6.40
N GLU A 181 -2.81 6.27 -5.76
CA GLU A 181 -3.15 6.71 -4.41
C GLU A 181 -2.02 6.35 -3.42
N MET A 182 -1.54 5.11 -3.43
CA MET A 182 -0.46 4.68 -2.54
C MET A 182 0.86 5.41 -2.84
N ALA A 183 1.14 5.69 -4.10
CA ALA A 183 2.29 6.50 -4.49
C ALA A 183 2.19 7.94 -3.98
N VAL A 184 1.02 8.58 -4.09
CA VAL A 184 0.76 9.93 -3.55
C VAL A 184 1.01 9.97 -2.04
N ARG A 185 0.51 8.98 -1.28
CA ARG A 185 0.76 8.88 0.16
C ARG A 185 2.25 8.70 0.46
N GLY A 186 2.93 7.83 -0.28
CA GLY A 186 4.36 7.61 -0.11
C GLY A 186 5.20 8.87 -0.37
N LEU A 187 4.89 9.61 -1.42
CA LEU A 187 5.54 10.88 -1.74
C LEU A 187 5.28 11.92 -0.64
N ALA A 188 4.07 11.96 -0.08
CA ALA A 188 3.74 12.80 1.07
C ALA A 188 4.57 12.45 2.31
N TRP A 189 4.66 11.16 2.66
CA TRP A 189 5.43 10.70 3.81
C TRP A 189 6.94 10.95 3.68
N LEU A 190 7.45 11.02 2.45
CA LEU A 190 8.84 11.34 2.13
C LEU A 190 9.10 12.86 1.99
N GLY A 191 8.05 13.68 2.12
CA GLY A 191 8.14 15.14 1.97
C GLY A 191 8.45 15.59 0.54
N ASP A 192 8.11 14.79 -0.48
CA ASP A 192 8.41 15.09 -1.87
C ASP A 192 7.39 16.05 -2.51
N THR A 193 7.36 17.29 -1.99
CA THR A 193 6.35 18.29 -2.39
C THR A 193 6.50 18.75 -3.86
N ASP A 194 7.66 18.54 -4.47
CA ASP A 194 7.90 18.72 -5.91
C ASP A 194 7.02 17.83 -6.80
N SER A 195 6.46 16.75 -6.24
CA SER A 195 5.51 15.89 -6.96
C SER A 195 4.10 16.46 -7.03
N ILE A 196 3.73 17.48 -6.25
CA ILE A 196 2.37 18.03 -6.23
C ILE A 196 1.90 18.48 -7.63
N PRO A 197 2.70 19.23 -8.43
CA PRO A 197 2.32 19.55 -9.80
C PRO A 197 2.23 18.33 -10.73
N LEU A 198 3.00 17.27 -10.47
CA LEU A 198 2.89 16.01 -11.22
C LEU A 198 1.55 15.34 -10.93
N ILE A 199 1.20 15.22 -9.64
CA ILE A 199 -0.05 14.62 -9.15
C ILE A 199 -1.25 15.39 -9.74
N ALA A 200 -1.21 16.72 -9.72
CA ALA A 200 -2.26 17.57 -10.27
C ALA A 200 -2.57 17.26 -11.76
N ARG A 201 -1.53 17.00 -12.57
CA ARG A 201 -1.69 16.61 -13.98
C ARG A 201 -2.26 15.21 -14.14
N GLN A 202 -1.92 14.29 -13.25
CA GLN A 202 -2.42 12.91 -13.34
C GLN A 202 -3.87 12.80 -12.89
N LEU A 203 -4.32 13.63 -11.95
CA LEU A 203 -5.72 13.63 -11.49
C LEU A 203 -6.73 13.87 -12.61
N THR A 204 -6.38 14.64 -13.65
CA THR A 204 -7.30 14.98 -14.74
C THR A 204 -7.64 13.82 -15.67
N ARG A 205 -6.87 12.72 -15.65
CA ARG A 205 -7.15 11.53 -16.49
C ARG A 205 -8.16 10.58 -15.85
N PHE A 206 -8.38 10.70 -14.54
CA PHE A 206 -9.27 9.82 -13.81
C PHE A 206 -10.72 10.31 -13.84
N ARG A 207 -11.65 9.36 -13.79
CA ARG A 207 -13.08 9.64 -13.62
C ARG A 207 -13.34 10.28 -12.25
N PRO A 208 -14.41 11.07 -12.07
CA PRO A 208 -14.60 11.93 -10.90
C PRO A 208 -14.39 11.25 -9.54
N LYS A 209 -15.00 10.08 -9.30
CA LYS A 209 -14.84 9.36 -8.03
C LYS A 209 -13.44 8.79 -7.81
N LEU A 210 -12.77 8.35 -8.88
CA LEU A 210 -11.40 7.84 -8.80
C LEU A 210 -10.42 8.99 -8.56
N ALA A 211 -10.60 10.12 -9.26
CA ALA A 211 -9.83 11.35 -9.05
C ALA A 211 -10.01 11.84 -7.61
N GLN A 212 -11.22 11.79 -7.05
CA GLN A 212 -11.48 12.15 -5.66
C GLN A 212 -10.67 11.30 -4.66
N SER A 213 -10.58 9.97 -4.85
CA SER A 213 -9.80 9.10 -3.94
C SER A 213 -8.30 9.43 -3.99
N VAL A 214 -7.74 9.59 -5.19
CA VAL A 214 -6.32 9.98 -5.35
C VAL A 214 -6.06 11.39 -4.82
N ALA A 215 -6.98 12.34 -5.05
CA ALA A 215 -6.84 13.70 -4.52
C ALA A 215 -6.90 13.72 -3.00
N ALA A 216 -7.77 12.93 -2.37
CA ALA A 216 -7.86 12.85 -0.91
C ALA A 216 -6.52 12.41 -0.26
N ALA A 217 -5.75 11.54 -0.91
CA ALA A 217 -4.41 11.17 -0.44
C ALA A 217 -3.42 12.34 -0.41
N THR A 218 -3.63 13.40 -1.20
CA THR A 218 -2.76 14.59 -1.15
C THR A 218 -2.86 15.36 0.16
N ALA A 219 -3.92 15.15 0.95
CA ALA A 219 -4.04 15.76 2.28
C ALA A 219 -2.94 15.30 3.25
N GLU A 220 -2.24 14.19 2.97
CA GLU A 220 -1.10 13.70 3.75
C GLU A 220 0.14 14.61 3.64
N PHE A 221 0.23 15.44 2.59
CA PHE A 221 1.28 16.45 2.47
C PHE A 221 1.02 17.60 3.45
N ASP A 222 2.09 18.13 4.01
CA ASP A 222 2.08 19.41 4.73
C ASP A 222 2.54 20.53 3.77
N ASP A 223 1.71 20.83 2.77
CA ASP A 223 2.03 21.83 1.74
C ASP A 223 0.77 22.58 1.29
N PRO A 224 0.77 23.93 1.25
CA PRO A 224 -0.41 24.72 0.89
C PRO A 224 -0.86 24.53 -0.56
N ARG A 225 -0.01 23.99 -1.44
CA ARG A 225 -0.37 23.66 -2.84
C ARG A 225 -1.37 22.52 -2.94
N VAL A 226 -1.64 21.81 -1.84
CA VAL A 226 -2.63 20.72 -1.75
C VAL A 226 -4.06 21.25 -1.78
N THR A 227 -4.34 22.35 -1.09
CA THR A 227 -5.71 22.88 -0.93
C THR A 227 -6.42 23.09 -2.27
N PRO A 228 -5.81 23.71 -3.30
CA PRO A 228 -6.42 23.84 -4.62
C PRO A 228 -6.75 22.49 -5.30
N LEU A 229 -5.99 21.43 -5.01
CA LEU A 229 -6.27 20.09 -5.55
C LEU A 229 -7.49 19.48 -4.87
N LEU A 230 -7.57 19.58 -3.55
CA LEU A 230 -8.75 19.13 -2.81
C LEU A 230 -9.99 19.89 -3.27
N ASP A 231 -9.87 21.20 -3.47
CA ASP A 231 -10.99 22.03 -3.90
C ASP A 231 -11.55 21.63 -5.27
N ARG A 232 -10.64 21.29 -6.18
CA ARG A 232 -10.97 20.93 -7.55
C ARG A 232 -11.50 19.50 -7.69
N PHE A 233 -10.92 18.54 -6.99
CA PHE A 233 -11.16 17.11 -7.25
C PHE A 233 -11.99 16.39 -6.18
N VAL A 234 -12.18 16.99 -4.98
CA VAL A 234 -12.98 16.39 -3.90
C VAL A 234 -14.35 17.06 -3.84
N ALA A 235 -15.31 16.57 -4.62
CA ALA A 235 -16.65 17.16 -4.72
C ALA A 235 -17.47 17.05 -3.43
N ASP A 236 -17.21 16.02 -2.61
CA ASP A 236 -17.87 15.84 -1.32
C ASP A 236 -17.39 16.90 -0.31
N GLY A 237 -18.27 17.85 0.00
CA GLY A 237 -17.97 18.95 0.92
C GLY A 237 -17.68 18.50 2.35
N LYS A 238 -18.31 17.41 2.82
CA LYS A 238 -18.03 16.86 4.16
C LYS A 238 -16.64 16.26 4.19
N LEU A 239 -16.31 15.42 3.20
CA LEU A 239 -14.97 14.85 3.08
C LEU A 239 -13.90 15.95 2.98
N ARG A 240 -14.14 17.00 2.19
CA ARG A 240 -13.22 18.13 2.07
C ARG A 240 -12.96 18.81 3.42
N GLN A 241 -14.01 19.08 4.20
CA GLN A 241 -13.88 19.66 5.53
C GLN A 241 -13.08 18.77 6.49
N GLU A 242 -13.28 17.44 6.42
CA GLU A 242 -12.54 16.46 7.22
C GLU A 242 -11.05 16.46 6.85
N LEU A 243 -10.71 16.52 5.55
CA LEU A 243 -9.33 16.60 5.07
C LEU A 243 -8.66 17.92 5.49
N ASP A 244 -9.34 19.06 5.34
CA ASP A 244 -8.81 20.35 5.79
C ASP A 244 -8.55 20.39 7.30
N LEU A 245 -9.44 19.79 8.09
CA LEU A 245 -9.25 19.67 9.53
C LEU A 245 -8.05 18.78 9.87
N ALA A 246 -7.84 17.69 9.13
CA ALA A 246 -6.70 16.81 9.32
C ALA A 246 -5.36 17.52 9.00
N ILE A 247 -5.32 18.33 7.93
CA ILE A 247 -4.17 19.16 7.57
C ILE A 247 -3.85 20.15 8.70
N ARG A 248 -4.84 20.94 9.15
CA ARG A 248 -4.66 21.91 10.26
C ARG A 248 -4.11 21.24 11.53
N LYS A 249 -4.71 20.12 11.95
CA LYS A 249 -4.26 19.37 13.14
C LYS A 249 -2.84 18.80 13.02
N ARG A 250 -2.34 18.55 11.80
CA ARG A 250 -0.95 18.14 11.58
C ARG A 250 -0.01 19.33 11.70
N HIS A 251 -0.36 20.46 11.08
CA HIS A 251 0.41 21.69 11.17
C HIS A 251 0.58 22.13 12.63
N ASP A 252 -0.51 22.19 13.40
CA ASP A 252 -0.48 22.54 14.83
C ASP A 252 0.35 21.57 15.71
N ARG A 253 0.60 20.34 15.22
CA ARG A 253 1.45 19.36 15.91
C ARG A 253 2.93 19.51 15.56
N ALA A 254 3.26 20.06 14.39
CA ALA A 254 4.63 20.30 13.98
C ALA A 254 5.23 21.54 14.66
N ASP A 255 4.39 22.52 15.02
CA ASP A 255 4.80 23.77 15.67
C ASP A 255 4.94 23.69 17.21
N ARG A 256 4.74 22.50 17.80
CA ARG A 256 4.88 22.24 19.25
C ARG A 256 6.09 21.38 19.55
#